data_AF-A0A352JB87-F1
#
_entry.id   AF-A0A352JB87-F1
#
_cell.length_a   1.000
_cell.length_b   1.000
_cell.length_c   1.000
_cell.angle_alpha   90.00
_cell.angle_beta   90.00
_cell.angle_gamma   90.00
#
_symmetry.space_group_name_H-M   'P 1'
#
loop_
_entity.id
_entity.type
_entity.pdbx_description
1 polymer ?
#
loop_
_entity_poly.entity_id
_entity_poly.type
_entity_poly.pdbx_seq_one_letter_code
_entity_poly.pdbx_strand_id
1 'polypeptide(L)'
;MQGTLREIDVYTIIHLIELGQRTGELLIESTAGKFWFLFFSRGELIYATDTNNNLTRLRDYLHGLGLENAVDQLATSKLGINVLEYGQIWALLESNILNPTQAKSIIERTMREVLFEILSLYQGTFVFEISPALTPRLTHIKFSQISAELSRQLQTWQQFYPFIQSVNQCPVLLSNDALPHLITWIDGKTTIRQLSRYSGLDICKVGQLIYEAIATGEVTVSPLVFNVPPQAKVESSKILCVDDSMTICHAVEYILHNQGYQVKAVSSPIKALSVIFQYKPDLVLCDITMPEIDGYELCGMLRRSSAFAKIPIIMLTGKDGFIDRVKARMVGATEYLTKPFGEKELLTTIEKYSKR
;
A
#
# COMPACT_ATOMS: atom_id res chain seq x y z
N MET A 1 -0.22 -9.33 17.03
CA MET A 1 0.89 -8.66 17.77
C MET A 1 0.84 -7.20 17.37
N GLN A 2 0.85 -6.24 18.29
CA GLN A 2 0.76 -4.82 17.95
C GLN A 2 1.60 -3.98 18.90
N GLY A 3 2.05 -2.81 18.47
CA GLY A 3 2.86 -1.92 19.29
C GLY A 3 3.41 -0.74 18.53
N THR A 4 4.44 -0.11 19.08
CA THR A 4 5.11 1.04 18.46
C THR A 4 6.55 0.72 18.07
N LEU A 5 7.05 1.35 17.00
CA LEU A 5 8.44 1.19 16.54
C LEU A 5 9.48 1.82 17.49
N ARG A 6 9.04 2.51 18.55
CA ARG A 6 9.92 2.98 19.63
C ARG A 6 10.26 1.88 20.62
N GLU A 7 9.40 0.87 20.75
CA GLU A 7 9.56 -0.23 21.70
C GLU A 7 10.30 -1.41 21.07
N ILE A 8 10.08 -1.65 19.78
CA ILE A 8 10.67 -2.75 19.02
C ILE A 8 10.84 -2.34 17.57
N ASP A 9 12.06 -2.49 17.04
CA ASP A 9 12.35 -2.13 15.65
C ASP A 9 11.75 -3.13 14.64
N VAL A 10 11.63 -2.68 13.39
CA VAL A 10 11.06 -3.47 12.28
C VAL A 10 11.85 -4.77 12.04
N TYR A 11 13.17 -4.72 12.18
CA TYR A 11 14.03 -5.89 12.01
C TYR A 11 13.66 -7.01 12.99
N THR A 12 13.55 -6.65 14.26
CA THR A 12 13.21 -7.57 15.35
C THR A 12 11.80 -8.12 15.19
N ILE A 13 10.84 -7.28 14.78
CA ILE A 13 9.46 -7.71 14.47
C ILE A 13 9.47 -8.81 13.40
N ILE A 14 10.14 -8.59 12.27
CA ILE A 14 10.19 -9.55 11.16
C ILE A 14 10.89 -10.84 11.61
N HIS A 15 11.98 -10.71 12.39
CA HIS A 15 12.69 -11.87 12.92
C HIS A 15 11.84 -12.73 13.86
N LEU A 16 11.04 -12.11 14.73
CA LEU A 16 10.10 -12.83 15.61
C LEU A 16 9.01 -13.57 14.83
N ILE A 17 8.53 -13.00 13.72
CA ILE A 17 7.57 -13.64 12.81
C ILE A 17 8.22 -14.87 12.15
N GLU A 18 9.46 -14.73 11.66
CA GLU A 18 10.22 -15.82 11.04
C GLU A 18 10.48 -16.97 12.02
N LEU A 19 11.04 -16.67 13.21
CA LEU A 19 11.31 -17.66 14.25
C LEU A 19 10.05 -18.36 14.73
N GLY A 20 8.95 -17.61 14.87
CA GLY A 20 7.65 -18.13 15.26
C GLY A 20 6.91 -18.89 14.15
N GLN A 21 7.49 -19.00 12.95
CA GLN A 21 6.87 -19.60 11.75
C GLN A 21 5.44 -19.09 11.50
N ARG A 22 5.19 -17.81 11.77
CA ARG A 22 3.83 -17.25 11.71
C ARG A 22 3.40 -17.01 10.26
N THR A 23 2.11 -17.20 10.00
CA THR A 23 1.43 -16.87 8.74
C THR A 23 0.49 -15.72 9.02
N GLY A 24 0.49 -14.72 8.14
CA GLY A 24 -0.37 -13.54 8.28
C GLY A 24 0.24 -12.29 7.66
N GLU A 25 -0.28 -11.15 8.07
CA GLU A 25 0.02 -9.84 7.53
C GLU A 25 0.61 -8.95 8.60
N LEU A 26 1.75 -8.33 8.30
CA LEU A 26 2.32 -7.25 9.10
C LEU A 26 2.05 -5.93 8.40
N LEU A 27 1.27 -5.09 9.07
CA LEU A 27 1.09 -3.69 8.74
C LEU A 27 2.06 -2.84 9.54
N ILE A 28 2.69 -1.87 8.87
CA ILE A 28 3.52 -0.83 9.48
C ILE A 28 3.02 0.52 9.00
N GLU A 29 2.84 1.46 9.92
CA GLU A 29 2.45 2.85 9.65
C GLU A 29 3.53 3.78 10.18
N SER A 30 3.97 4.72 9.34
CA SER A 30 4.87 5.81 9.75
C SER A 30 4.09 6.95 10.39
N THR A 31 4.79 7.78 11.18
CA THR A 31 4.21 9.02 11.74
C THR A 31 3.74 10.03 10.68
N ALA A 32 4.17 9.86 9.43
CA ALA A 32 3.75 10.67 8.29
C ALA A 32 2.51 10.12 7.57
N GLY A 33 1.86 9.08 8.10
CA GLY A 33 0.64 8.48 7.53
C GLY A 33 0.89 7.61 6.27
N LYS A 34 2.13 7.18 6.04
CA LYS A 34 2.42 6.14 5.04
C LYS A 34 2.31 4.75 5.64
N PHE A 35 1.80 3.81 4.86
CA PHE A 35 1.56 2.42 5.27
C PHE A 35 2.29 1.43 4.37
N TRP A 36 2.76 0.34 4.97
CA TRP A 36 3.36 -0.80 4.29
C TRP A 36 2.75 -2.10 4.81
N PHE A 37 2.60 -3.07 3.90
CA PHE A 37 2.12 -4.41 4.18
C PHE A 37 3.18 -5.44 3.83
N LEU A 38 3.45 -6.37 4.73
CA LEU A 38 4.29 -7.53 4.50
C LEU A 38 3.46 -8.79 4.74
N PHE A 39 3.52 -9.72 3.79
CA PHE A 39 2.73 -10.94 3.81
C PHE A 39 3.63 -12.13 4.08
N PHE A 40 3.28 -12.94 5.09
CA PHE A 40 4.09 -14.05 5.56
C PHE A 40 3.34 -15.38 5.45
N SER A 41 4.09 -16.45 5.19
CA SER A 41 3.60 -17.82 5.28
C SER A 41 4.66 -18.71 5.90
N ARG A 42 4.33 -19.35 7.03
CA ARG A 42 5.24 -20.20 7.81
C ARG A 42 6.56 -19.49 8.15
N GLY A 43 6.49 -18.20 8.46
CA GLY A 43 7.64 -17.35 8.78
C GLY A 43 8.42 -16.83 7.58
N GLU A 44 8.10 -17.25 6.35
CA GLU A 44 8.77 -16.78 5.14
C GLU A 44 8.02 -15.59 4.55
N LEU A 45 8.76 -14.58 4.11
CA LEU A 45 8.22 -13.40 3.43
C LEU A 45 7.79 -13.79 2.01
N ILE A 46 6.52 -13.53 1.69
CA ILE A 46 5.91 -13.87 0.40
C ILE A 46 5.88 -12.64 -0.50
N TYR A 47 5.43 -11.51 0.04
CA TYR A 47 5.35 -10.24 -0.68
C TYR A 47 5.42 -9.08 0.31
N ALA A 48 5.76 -7.90 -0.20
CA ALA A 48 5.68 -6.66 0.54
C ALA A 48 5.29 -5.54 -0.40
N THR A 49 4.45 -4.61 0.07
CA THR A 49 4.01 -3.45 -0.71
C THR A 49 3.83 -2.23 0.19
N ASP A 50 3.80 -1.06 -0.42
CA ASP A 50 3.21 0.13 0.19
C ASP A 50 1.74 0.24 -0.25
N THR A 51 1.04 1.26 0.23
CA THR A 51 -0.37 1.53 -0.08
C THR A 51 -0.62 2.12 -1.47
N ASN A 52 0.42 2.36 -2.28
CA ASN A 52 0.25 3.01 -3.57
C ASN A 52 -0.39 2.07 -4.62
N ASN A 53 -1.69 2.25 -4.85
CA ASN A 53 -2.50 1.35 -5.70
C ASN A 53 -2.54 1.74 -7.19
N ASN A 54 -1.71 2.68 -7.63
CA ASN A 54 -1.75 3.19 -9.01
C ASN A 54 -0.89 2.38 -10.01
N LEU A 55 -0.32 1.24 -9.60
CA LEU A 55 0.51 0.36 -10.40
C LEU A 55 1.77 1.03 -11.00
N THR A 56 2.15 2.22 -10.52
CA THR A 56 3.29 2.96 -11.09
C THR A 56 4.60 2.20 -10.89
N ARG A 57 4.80 1.59 -9.72
CA ARG A 57 5.98 0.76 -9.45
C ARG A 57 6.03 -0.44 -10.37
N LEU A 58 4.91 -1.18 -10.53
CA LEU A 58 4.86 -2.28 -11.50
C LEU A 58 5.14 -1.80 -12.93
N ARG A 59 4.54 -0.70 -13.38
CA ARG A 59 4.80 -0.11 -14.70
C ARG A 59 6.26 0.25 -14.89
N ASP A 60 6.92 0.79 -13.87
CA ASP A 60 8.35 1.10 -13.93
C ASP A 60 9.21 -0.16 -14.14
N TYR A 61 8.89 -1.25 -13.44
CA TYR A 61 9.58 -2.53 -13.64
C TYR A 61 9.35 -3.11 -15.04
N LEU A 62 8.14 -2.96 -15.57
CA LEU A 62 7.78 -3.42 -16.92
C LEU A 62 8.41 -2.55 -18.00
N HIS A 63 8.60 -1.25 -17.76
CA HIS A 63 9.27 -0.35 -18.69
C HIS A 63 10.71 -0.80 -18.97
N GLY A 64 11.45 -1.27 -17.94
CA GLY A 64 12.78 -1.87 -18.13
C GLY A 64 12.77 -3.16 -18.97
N LEU A 65 11.60 -3.77 -19.18
CA LEU A 65 11.39 -4.95 -20.03
C LEU A 65 10.73 -4.62 -21.37
N GLY A 66 10.36 -3.34 -21.62
CA GLY A 66 9.58 -2.92 -22.79
C GLY A 66 8.11 -3.40 -22.78
N LEU A 67 7.51 -3.56 -21.60
CA LEU A 67 6.18 -4.12 -21.37
C LEU A 67 5.24 -3.17 -20.61
N GLU A 68 5.52 -1.86 -20.58
CA GLU A 68 4.81 -0.89 -19.72
C GLU A 68 3.28 -0.83 -19.95
N ASN A 69 2.84 -1.07 -21.19
CA ASN A 69 1.42 -1.04 -21.57
C ASN A 69 0.68 -2.35 -21.29
N ALA A 70 1.37 -3.40 -20.83
CA ALA A 70 0.76 -4.72 -20.60
C ALA A 70 -0.29 -4.71 -19.49
N VAL A 71 -0.15 -3.81 -18.53
CA VAL A 71 -1.07 -3.67 -17.38
C VAL A 71 -2.42 -3.09 -17.79
N ASP A 72 -2.45 -2.25 -18.83
CA ASP A 72 -3.67 -1.56 -19.27
C ASP A 72 -4.67 -2.49 -19.98
N GLN A 73 -4.18 -3.63 -20.47
CA GLN A 73 -4.97 -4.62 -21.19
C GLN A 73 -5.59 -5.67 -20.25
N LEU A 74 -5.25 -5.65 -18.95
CA LEU A 74 -5.69 -6.64 -17.98
C LEU A 74 -6.90 -6.16 -17.18
N ALA A 75 -7.80 -7.08 -16.88
CA ALA A 75 -8.91 -6.83 -15.96
C ALA A 75 -8.38 -6.52 -14.55
N THR A 76 -9.10 -5.70 -13.78
CA THR A 76 -8.75 -5.39 -12.38
C THR A 76 -8.62 -6.69 -11.57
N SER A 77 -7.49 -6.84 -10.85
CA SER A 77 -7.23 -8.05 -10.07
C SER A 77 -8.30 -8.29 -9.00
N LYS A 78 -8.68 -9.57 -8.84
CA LYS A 78 -9.66 -10.05 -7.86
C LYS A 78 -9.05 -10.39 -6.48
N LEU A 79 -7.78 -10.03 -6.21
CA LEU A 79 -7.08 -10.39 -4.97
C LEU A 79 -7.22 -9.33 -3.85
N GLY A 80 -7.89 -8.21 -4.13
CA GLY A 80 -8.15 -7.14 -3.17
C GLY A 80 -7.18 -5.98 -3.27
N ILE A 81 -7.60 -4.83 -2.71
CA ILE A 81 -6.88 -3.56 -2.88
C ILE A 81 -5.44 -3.65 -2.38
N ASN A 82 -5.21 -4.27 -1.22
CA ASN A 82 -3.90 -4.34 -0.57
C ASN A 82 -2.88 -5.23 -1.27
N VAL A 83 -3.29 -5.94 -2.33
CA VAL A 83 -2.41 -6.84 -3.09
C VAL A 83 -2.60 -6.64 -4.60
N LEU A 84 -3.07 -5.46 -5.01
CA LEU A 84 -3.40 -5.17 -6.41
C LEU A 84 -2.20 -5.43 -7.34
N GLU A 85 -1.01 -4.94 -7.01
CA GLU A 85 0.20 -5.17 -7.81
C GLU A 85 0.58 -6.65 -7.91
N TYR A 86 0.55 -7.38 -6.78
CA TYR A 86 0.81 -8.83 -6.77
C TYR A 86 -0.16 -9.60 -7.67
N GLY A 87 -1.43 -9.21 -7.62
CA GLY A 87 -2.45 -9.81 -8.44
C GLY A 87 -2.34 -9.47 -9.93
N GLN A 88 -1.78 -8.30 -10.29
CA GLN A 88 -1.45 -7.97 -11.68
C GLN A 88 -0.22 -8.75 -12.17
N ILE A 89 0.80 -8.92 -11.33
CA ILE A 89 1.95 -9.78 -11.65
C ILE A 89 1.48 -11.22 -11.94
N TRP A 90 0.53 -11.73 -11.15
CA TRP A 90 -0.08 -13.03 -11.43
C TRP A 90 -0.84 -13.07 -12.76
N ALA A 91 -1.67 -12.06 -13.05
CA ALA A 91 -2.42 -12.00 -14.31
C ALA A 91 -1.49 -11.96 -15.55
N LEU A 92 -0.35 -11.25 -15.44
CA LEU A 92 0.68 -11.21 -16.48
C LEU A 92 1.37 -12.57 -16.66
N LEU A 93 1.58 -13.33 -15.58
CA LEU A 93 2.10 -14.71 -15.63
C LEU A 93 1.11 -15.66 -16.30
N GLU A 94 -0.17 -15.63 -15.92
CA GLU A 94 -1.22 -16.47 -16.52
C GLU A 94 -1.37 -16.19 -18.02
N SER A 95 -1.17 -14.93 -18.42
CA SER A 95 -1.25 -14.50 -19.83
C SER A 95 0.04 -14.76 -20.62
N ASN A 96 1.07 -15.36 -20.01
CA ASN A 96 2.41 -15.58 -20.59
C ASN A 96 3.11 -14.29 -21.07
N ILE A 97 2.72 -13.11 -20.57
CA ILE A 97 3.40 -11.84 -20.86
C ILE A 97 4.69 -11.74 -20.05
N LEU A 98 4.62 -12.15 -18.77
CA LEU A 98 5.80 -12.35 -17.93
C LEU A 98 6.14 -13.84 -17.87
N ASN A 99 7.44 -14.15 -17.86
CA ASN A 99 7.90 -15.48 -17.48
C ASN A 99 8.13 -15.58 -15.95
N PRO A 100 8.22 -16.80 -15.38
CA PRO A 100 8.40 -16.99 -13.93
C PRO A 100 9.63 -16.29 -13.35
N THR A 101 10.73 -16.21 -14.11
CA THR A 101 11.97 -15.56 -13.66
C THR A 101 11.79 -14.04 -13.58
N GLN A 102 11.13 -13.43 -14.57
CA GLN A 102 10.83 -12.00 -14.58
C GLN A 102 9.88 -11.64 -13.43
N ALA A 103 8.78 -12.38 -13.26
CA ALA A 103 7.84 -12.12 -12.18
C ALA A 103 8.48 -12.27 -10.79
N LYS A 104 9.28 -13.32 -10.60
CA LYS A 104 10.08 -13.50 -9.38
C LYS A 104 11.01 -12.31 -9.15
N SER A 105 11.78 -11.90 -10.17
CA SER A 105 12.67 -10.74 -10.07
C SER A 105 11.91 -9.46 -9.66
N ILE A 106 10.77 -9.17 -10.27
CA ILE A 106 9.93 -7.99 -9.93
C ILE A 106 9.48 -8.07 -8.46
N ILE A 107 8.99 -9.23 -8.02
CA ILE A 107 8.53 -9.40 -6.64
C ILE A 107 9.68 -9.26 -5.64
N GLU A 108 10.83 -9.89 -5.89
CA GLU A 108 11.99 -9.81 -5.00
C GLU A 108 12.54 -8.39 -4.90
N ARG A 109 12.62 -7.66 -6.02
CA ARG A 109 13.06 -6.26 -6.04
C ARG A 109 12.05 -5.34 -5.35
N THR A 110 10.76 -5.56 -5.56
CA THR A 110 9.68 -4.84 -4.86
C THR A 110 9.79 -5.04 -3.35
N MET A 111 9.98 -6.28 -2.88
CA MET A 111 10.18 -6.56 -1.47
C MET A 111 11.42 -5.86 -0.91
N ARG A 112 12.54 -5.88 -1.63
CA ARG A 112 13.76 -5.18 -1.20
C ARG A 112 13.55 -3.68 -1.10
N GLU A 113 12.84 -3.05 -2.04
CA GLU A 113 12.49 -1.63 -1.96
C GLU A 113 11.67 -1.30 -0.72
N VAL A 114 10.63 -2.09 -0.44
CA VAL A 114 9.77 -1.88 0.74
C VAL A 114 10.55 -2.11 2.02
N LEU A 115 11.36 -3.18 2.10
CA LEU A 115 12.23 -3.46 3.24
C LEU A 115 13.23 -2.33 3.47
N PHE A 116 13.83 -1.80 2.40
CA PHE A 116 14.77 -0.69 2.48
C PHE A 116 14.12 0.57 3.10
N GLU A 117 12.86 0.85 2.79
CA GLU A 117 12.14 1.97 3.42
C GLU A 117 11.82 1.70 4.88
N ILE A 118 11.15 0.58 5.18
CA ILE A 118 10.63 0.34 6.53
C ILE A 118 11.74 0.09 7.56
N LEU A 119 12.87 -0.50 7.15
CA LEU A 119 14.00 -0.73 8.05
C LEU A 119 14.72 0.57 8.44
N SER A 120 14.48 1.66 7.71
CA SER A 120 14.95 2.99 8.08
C SER A 120 14.02 3.75 9.03
N LEU A 121 12.84 3.18 9.37
CA LEU A 121 11.87 3.81 10.26
C LEU A 121 12.27 3.61 11.73
N TYR A 122 12.38 4.73 12.46
CA TYR A 122 12.61 4.74 13.91
C TYR A 122 11.35 5.07 14.73
N GLN A 123 10.26 5.45 14.05
CA GLN A 123 8.99 5.81 14.68
C GLN A 123 7.81 5.37 13.81
N GLY A 124 6.73 4.96 14.45
CA GLY A 124 5.54 4.42 13.79
C GLY A 124 4.80 3.43 14.66
N THR A 125 3.75 2.85 14.12
CA THR A 125 2.94 1.79 14.72
C THR A 125 3.01 0.55 13.84
N PHE A 126 2.77 -0.62 14.43
CA PHE A 126 2.67 -1.85 13.67
C PHE A 126 1.59 -2.76 14.23
N VAL A 127 0.99 -3.56 13.34
CA VAL A 127 0.01 -4.59 13.69
C VAL A 127 0.31 -5.82 12.85
N PHE A 128 0.44 -6.97 13.50
CA PHE A 128 0.50 -8.27 12.86
C PHE A 128 -0.82 -9.01 13.11
N GLU A 129 -1.53 -9.30 12.02
CA GLU A 129 -2.79 -10.05 11.99
C GLU A 129 -2.55 -11.45 11.43
N ILE A 130 -3.15 -12.47 12.06
CA ILE A 130 -3.12 -13.82 11.51
C ILE A 130 -4.16 -13.88 10.41
N SER A 131 -3.71 -14.09 9.18
CA SER A 131 -4.55 -14.21 7.98
C SER A 131 -4.09 -15.39 7.13
N PRO A 132 -4.93 -15.89 6.21
CA PRO A 132 -4.51 -16.88 5.22
C PRO A 132 -3.33 -16.36 4.40
N ALA A 133 -2.41 -17.26 4.04
CA ALA A 133 -1.30 -16.91 3.16
C ALA A 133 -1.80 -16.40 1.80
N LEU A 134 -1.07 -15.45 1.20
CA LEU A 134 -1.32 -15.03 -0.18
C LEU A 134 -1.29 -16.23 -1.13
N THR A 135 -2.30 -16.27 -2.00
CA THR A 135 -2.44 -17.28 -3.05
C THR A 135 -2.63 -16.60 -4.40
N PRO A 136 -1.96 -17.06 -5.48
CA PRO A 136 -0.94 -18.12 -5.49
C PRO A 136 0.36 -17.67 -4.83
N ARG A 137 1.21 -18.62 -4.42
CA ARG A 137 2.52 -18.35 -3.82
C ARG A 137 3.58 -18.24 -4.92
N LEU A 138 3.96 -17.01 -5.28
CA LEU A 138 4.91 -16.74 -6.37
C LEU A 138 6.37 -16.72 -5.89
N THR A 139 6.60 -16.36 -4.63
CA THR A 139 7.92 -16.22 -4.03
C THR A 139 7.92 -16.64 -2.56
N HIS A 140 9.11 -16.90 -2.04
CA HIS A 140 9.35 -17.12 -0.62
C HIS A 140 10.80 -16.79 -0.28
N ILE A 141 11.00 -15.94 0.71
CA ILE A 141 12.33 -15.56 1.18
C ILE A 141 12.34 -15.60 2.69
N LYS A 142 13.39 -16.18 3.27
CA LYS A 142 13.67 -16.00 4.69
C LYS A 142 14.35 -14.64 4.87
N PHE A 143 13.80 -13.80 5.73
CA PHE A 143 14.38 -12.50 6.02
C PHE A 143 15.83 -12.64 6.52
N SER A 144 16.12 -13.68 7.31
CA SER A 144 17.49 -14.00 7.74
C SER A 144 18.49 -14.14 6.58
N GLN A 145 18.07 -14.61 5.40
CA GLN A 145 18.94 -14.76 4.22
C GLN A 145 19.28 -13.44 3.52
N ILE A 146 18.46 -12.40 3.69
CA ILE A 146 18.62 -11.10 3.01
C ILE A 146 18.96 -9.95 3.96
N SER A 147 18.75 -10.15 5.25
CA SER A 147 18.91 -9.16 6.32
C SER A 147 20.28 -8.48 6.34
N ALA A 148 21.36 -9.26 6.29
CA ALA A 148 22.73 -8.73 6.31
C ALA A 148 23.03 -7.83 5.11
N GLU A 149 22.56 -8.23 3.91
CA GLU A 149 22.72 -7.44 2.70
C GLU A 149 21.94 -6.13 2.79
N LEU A 150 20.69 -6.17 3.24
CA LEU A 150 19.86 -4.96 3.41
C LEU A 150 20.48 -3.98 4.40
N SER A 151 21.00 -4.48 5.53
CA SER A 151 21.70 -3.65 6.51
C SER A 151 22.93 -2.96 5.90
N ARG A 152 23.71 -3.68 5.09
CA ARG A 152 24.85 -3.11 4.37
C ARG A 152 24.41 -2.04 3.37
N GLN A 153 23.36 -2.30 2.60
CA GLN A 153 22.80 -1.34 1.64
C GLN A 153 22.34 -0.05 2.34
N LEU A 154 21.65 -0.16 3.47
CA LEU A 154 21.25 1.01 4.26
C LEU A 154 22.46 1.81 4.76
N GLN A 155 23.50 1.13 5.23
CA GLN A 155 24.75 1.79 5.66
C GLN A 155 25.45 2.50 4.50
N THR A 156 25.55 1.86 3.33
CA THR A 156 26.12 2.48 2.12
C THR A 156 25.30 3.70 1.71
N TRP A 157 23.98 3.62 1.71
CA TRP A 157 23.12 4.73 1.33
C TRP A 157 23.33 5.97 2.20
N GLN A 158 23.52 5.79 3.51
CA GLN A 158 23.79 6.90 4.43
C GLN A 158 25.10 7.66 4.10
N GLN A 159 26.05 7.02 3.41
CA GLN A 159 27.31 7.67 3.02
C GLN A 159 27.12 8.71 1.90
N PHE A 160 25.98 8.71 1.20
CA PHE A 160 25.69 9.66 0.13
C PHE A 160 25.19 11.02 0.64
N TYR A 161 24.89 11.13 1.93
CA TYR A 161 24.54 12.39 2.58
C TYR A 161 25.74 13.35 2.61
N PRO A 162 25.58 14.68 2.42
CA PRO A 162 24.32 15.42 2.28
C PRO A 162 23.80 15.54 0.85
N PHE A 163 24.52 15.02 -0.14
CA PHE A 163 24.22 15.26 -1.56
C PHE A 163 22.98 14.46 -2.01
N ILE A 164 22.88 13.19 -1.63
CA ILE A 164 21.70 12.35 -1.86
C ILE A 164 21.07 12.06 -0.50
N GLN A 165 19.89 12.63 -0.27
CA GLN A 165 19.12 12.57 0.97
C GLN A 165 17.90 11.64 0.83
N SER A 166 17.41 11.43 -0.39
CA SER A 166 16.26 10.56 -0.65
C SER A 166 16.38 9.84 -1.98
N VAL A 167 15.96 8.58 -2.00
CA VAL A 167 15.78 7.76 -3.21
C VAL A 167 14.77 8.38 -4.20
N ASN A 168 13.96 9.33 -3.73
CA ASN A 168 12.96 10.03 -4.54
C ASN A 168 13.46 11.37 -5.11
N GLN A 169 14.73 11.74 -4.91
CA GLN A 169 15.31 12.88 -5.62
C GLN A 169 15.52 12.54 -7.10
N CYS A 170 15.48 13.55 -7.96
CA CYS A 170 15.64 13.40 -9.41
C CYS A 170 17.00 13.96 -9.84
N PRO A 171 17.91 13.15 -10.40
CA PRO A 171 19.13 13.67 -11.01
C PRO A 171 18.84 14.46 -12.28
N VAL A 172 19.71 15.45 -12.54
CA VAL A 172 19.72 16.31 -13.73
C VAL A 172 21.13 16.28 -14.31
N LEU A 173 21.25 15.98 -15.61
CA LEU A 173 22.52 16.01 -16.31
C LEU A 173 22.98 17.46 -16.50
N LEU A 174 24.24 17.71 -16.18
CA LEU A 174 24.96 18.96 -16.51
C LEU A 174 25.96 18.74 -17.65
N SER A 175 26.30 17.48 -17.94
CA SER A 175 27.17 17.05 -19.04
C SER A 175 26.53 15.91 -19.85
N ASN A 176 26.72 15.92 -21.17
CA ASN A 176 26.16 14.93 -22.09
C ASN A 176 26.90 13.59 -22.10
N ASP A 177 28.07 13.51 -21.47
CA ASP A 177 28.86 12.26 -21.38
C ASP A 177 28.71 11.56 -20.03
N ALA A 178 27.94 12.15 -19.11
CA ALA A 178 27.76 11.66 -17.76
C ALA A 178 26.86 10.41 -17.74
N LEU A 179 27.24 9.42 -16.92
CA LEU A 179 26.44 8.23 -16.63
C LEU A 179 25.89 7.50 -17.88
N PRO A 180 26.75 7.02 -18.80
CA PRO A 180 26.33 6.50 -20.10
C PRO A 180 25.30 5.34 -20.03
N HIS A 181 25.26 4.57 -18.94
CA HIS A 181 24.30 3.49 -18.73
C HIS A 181 22.93 3.95 -18.18
N LEU A 182 22.82 5.19 -17.71
CA LEU A 182 21.59 5.75 -17.14
C LEU A 182 21.11 6.99 -17.90
N ILE A 183 21.96 7.58 -18.75
CA ILE A 183 21.74 8.86 -19.40
C ILE A 183 20.40 8.95 -20.13
N THR A 184 19.93 7.85 -20.72
CA THR A 184 18.66 7.76 -21.43
C THR A 184 17.43 8.03 -20.57
N TRP A 185 17.56 7.95 -19.24
CA TRP A 185 16.45 8.12 -18.29
C TRP A 185 16.64 9.33 -17.36
N ILE A 186 17.76 10.06 -17.44
CA ILE A 186 17.99 11.22 -16.58
C ILE A 186 17.43 12.48 -17.27
N ASP A 187 16.15 12.74 -17.03
CA ASP A 187 15.38 13.86 -17.61
C ASP A 187 15.05 14.98 -16.59
N GLY A 188 15.60 14.89 -15.38
CA GLY A 188 15.29 15.79 -14.27
C GLY A 188 13.96 15.52 -13.57
N LYS A 189 13.19 14.51 -14.01
CA LYS A 189 11.90 14.11 -13.42
C LYS A 189 11.94 12.68 -12.90
N THR A 190 12.76 11.83 -13.49
CA THR A 190 12.95 10.43 -13.10
C THR A 190 13.73 10.37 -11.80
N THR A 191 13.18 9.70 -10.79
CA THR A 191 13.80 9.56 -9.47
C THR A 191 14.95 8.54 -9.47
N ILE A 192 15.87 8.63 -8.50
CA ILE A 192 16.94 7.62 -8.30
C ILE A 192 16.35 6.20 -8.18
N ARG A 193 15.21 6.09 -7.49
CA ARG A 193 14.44 4.84 -7.38
C ARG A 193 13.98 4.33 -8.75
N GLN A 194 13.40 5.18 -9.58
CA GLN A 194 12.96 4.80 -10.92
C GLN A 194 14.14 4.38 -11.80
N LEU A 195 15.27 5.08 -11.71
CA LEU A 195 16.51 4.67 -12.40
C LEU A 195 16.96 3.27 -12.00
N SER A 196 16.89 2.92 -10.71
CA SER A 196 17.13 1.55 -10.26
C SER A 196 16.17 0.57 -10.92
N ARG A 197 14.87 0.85 -10.95
CA ARG A 197 13.86 -0.01 -11.60
C ARG A 197 14.16 -0.22 -13.08
N TYR A 198 14.35 0.86 -13.84
CA TYR A 198 14.60 0.85 -15.29
C TYR A 198 15.90 0.14 -15.66
N SER A 199 16.99 0.43 -14.95
CA SER A 199 18.32 -0.12 -15.26
C SER A 199 18.51 -1.57 -14.81
N GLY A 200 17.66 -2.08 -13.92
CA GLY A 200 17.93 -3.36 -13.27
C GLY A 200 18.96 -3.31 -12.15
N LEU A 201 19.61 -2.15 -11.92
CA LEU A 201 20.68 -2.00 -10.95
C LEU A 201 20.13 -1.86 -9.52
N ASP A 202 20.95 -2.26 -8.55
CA ASP A 202 20.68 -2.03 -7.14
C ASP A 202 20.64 -0.54 -6.80
N ILE A 203 19.78 -0.17 -5.83
CA ILE A 203 19.58 1.23 -5.43
C ILE A 203 20.87 1.89 -4.97
N CYS A 204 21.74 1.18 -4.24
CA CYS A 204 23.02 1.71 -3.80
C CYS A 204 24.00 1.84 -4.95
N LYS A 205 23.94 0.97 -5.96
CA LYS A 205 24.79 1.09 -7.15
C LYS A 205 24.41 2.32 -7.99
N VAL A 206 23.11 2.58 -8.17
CA VAL A 206 22.63 3.81 -8.82
C VAL A 206 23.01 5.04 -7.98
N GLY A 207 22.81 4.99 -6.67
CA GLY A 207 23.21 6.05 -5.74
C GLY A 207 24.70 6.37 -5.83
N GLN A 208 25.56 5.35 -5.85
CA GLN A 208 27.02 5.50 -5.99
C GLN A 208 27.39 6.19 -7.31
N LEU A 209 26.82 5.74 -8.43
CA LEU A 209 27.08 6.35 -9.74
C LEU A 209 26.71 7.84 -9.77
N ILE A 210 25.52 8.17 -9.24
CA ILE A 210 25.06 9.56 -9.16
C ILE A 210 25.94 10.37 -8.21
N TYR A 211 26.33 9.81 -7.07
CA TYR A 211 27.19 10.46 -6.09
C TYR A 211 28.57 10.79 -6.68
N GLU A 212 29.18 9.86 -7.41
CA GLU A 212 30.44 10.07 -8.13
C GLU A 212 30.30 11.18 -9.20
N ALA A 213 29.20 11.17 -9.95
CA ALA A 213 28.92 12.20 -10.96
C ALA A 213 28.61 13.59 -10.38
N ILE A 214 28.07 13.66 -9.15
CA ILE A 214 27.93 14.92 -8.41
C ILE A 214 29.31 15.45 -8.02
N ALA A 215 30.22 14.57 -7.57
CA ALA A 215 31.56 14.95 -7.17
C ALA A 215 32.39 15.52 -8.34
N THR A 216 32.15 15.05 -9.56
CA THR A 216 32.78 15.58 -10.79
C THR A 216 32.06 16.80 -11.37
N GLY A 217 30.90 17.19 -10.82
CA GLY A 217 30.10 18.32 -11.30
C GLY A 217 29.29 18.02 -12.58
N GLU A 218 29.16 16.75 -12.95
CA GLU A 218 28.47 16.29 -14.15
C GLU A 218 26.96 16.12 -13.95
N VAL A 219 26.53 15.93 -12.70
CA VAL A 219 25.14 15.73 -12.31
C VAL A 219 24.81 16.58 -11.09
N THR A 220 23.58 17.07 -11.02
CA THR A 220 22.99 17.61 -9.79
C THR A 220 21.71 16.85 -9.47
N VAL A 221 21.21 16.96 -8.23
CA VAL A 221 19.95 16.34 -7.82
C VAL A 221 18.97 17.39 -7.32
N SER A 222 17.69 17.17 -7.58
CA SER A 222 16.64 18.07 -7.12
C SER A 222 16.68 18.24 -5.60
N PRO A 223 16.42 19.46 -5.06
CA PRO A 223 16.22 19.63 -3.63
C PRO A 223 15.02 18.82 -3.15
N LEU A 224 14.98 18.45 -1.87
CA LEU A 224 13.83 17.77 -1.29
C LEU A 224 12.60 18.69 -1.34
N VAL A 225 11.72 18.46 -2.31
CA VAL A 225 10.40 19.09 -2.34
C VAL A 225 9.46 18.16 -1.57
N PHE A 226 9.19 18.50 -0.31
CA PHE A 226 8.04 17.95 0.40
C PHE A 226 6.79 18.54 -0.25
N ASN A 227 6.35 17.95 -1.36
CA ASN A 227 5.09 18.32 -1.99
C ASN A 227 3.98 17.75 -1.09
N VAL A 228 3.70 18.43 0.02
CA VAL A 228 2.42 18.29 0.70
C VAL A 228 1.43 18.95 -0.26
N PRO A 229 0.52 18.20 -0.90
CA PRO A 229 -0.48 18.82 -1.75
C PRO A 229 -1.19 19.88 -0.89
N PRO A 230 -1.36 21.11 -1.39
CA PRO A 230 -2.16 22.09 -0.67
C PRO A 230 -3.57 21.52 -0.57
N GLN A 231 -3.96 21.09 0.62
CA GLN A 231 -5.35 20.73 0.90
C GLN A 231 -6.17 22.01 0.76
N ALA A 232 -6.73 22.21 -0.43
CA ALA A 232 -7.82 23.14 -0.61
C ALA A 232 -8.93 22.70 0.35
N LYS A 233 -9.38 23.62 1.22
CA LYS A 233 -10.62 23.49 1.99
C LYS A 233 -11.81 23.46 1.01
N VAL A 234 -12.02 22.32 0.39
CA VAL A 234 -13.33 21.93 -0.12
C VAL A 234 -13.99 21.19 1.03
N GLU A 235 -15.28 21.46 1.30
CA GLU A 235 -16.04 20.74 2.33
C GLU A 235 -16.14 19.26 1.94
N SER A 236 -15.12 18.48 2.28
CA SER A 236 -15.05 17.09 1.87
C SER A 236 -15.96 16.23 2.74
N SER A 237 -16.79 15.41 2.07
CA SER A 237 -17.66 14.42 2.71
C SER A 237 -16.89 13.59 3.74
N LYS A 238 -17.47 13.45 4.93
CA LYS A 238 -16.93 12.63 6.02
C LYS A 238 -17.37 11.18 5.85
N ILE A 239 -16.41 10.28 5.74
CA ILE A 239 -16.66 8.85 5.57
C ILE A 239 -16.16 8.11 6.81
N LEU A 240 -17.01 7.25 7.36
CA LEU A 240 -16.59 6.32 8.42
C LEU A 240 -16.44 4.92 7.83
N CYS A 241 -15.30 4.28 8.02
CA CYS A 241 -15.11 2.86 7.75
C CYS A 241 -15.17 2.07 9.05
N VAL A 242 -15.98 1.03 9.09
CA VAL A 242 -16.08 0.10 10.23
C VAL A 242 -15.78 -1.29 9.70
N ASP A 243 -14.63 -1.85 10.08
CA ASP A 243 -14.14 -3.14 9.58
C ASP A 243 -13.20 -3.74 10.61
N ASP A 244 -13.43 -4.96 11.08
CA ASP A 244 -12.58 -5.59 12.09
C ASP A 244 -11.17 -5.93 11.57
N SER A 245 -10.98 -5.96 10.24
CA SER A 245 -9.67 -6.01 9.62
C SER A 245 -9.04 -4.61 9.61
N MET A 246 -7.97 -4.43 10.39
CA MET A 246 -7.20 -3.19 10.39
C MET A 246 -6.61 -2.94 8.99
N THR A 247 -6.21 -4.00 8.31
CA THR A 247 -5.71 -3.97 6.92
C THR A 247 -6.72 -3.35 5.94
N ILE A 248 -8.02 -3.68 6.04
CA ILE A 248 -9.05 -3.06 5.21
C ILE A 248 -9.31 -1.62 5.63
N CYS A 249 -9.42 -1.35 6.94
CA CYS A 249 -9.60 -0.02 7.49
C CYS A 249 -8.59 0.99 6.92
N HIS A 250 -7.31 0.65 6.94
CA HIS A 250 -6.25 1.53 6.44
C HIS A 250 -6.22 1.65 4.92
N ALA A 251 -6.53 0.57 4.19
CA ALA A 251 -6.65 0.63 2.73
C ALA A 251 -7.69 1.67 2.30
N VAL A 252 -8.84 1.63 2.96
CA VAL A 252 -9.97 2.54 2.72
C VAL A 252 -9.60 3.97 3.11
N GLU A 253 -9.00 4.19 4.28
CA GLU A 253 -8.52 5.52 4.70
C GLU A 253 -7.56 6.12 3.66
N TYR A 254 -6.53 5.37 3.26
CA TYR A 254 -5.51 5.85 2.33
C TYR A 254 -6.11 6.27 0.98
N ILE A 255 -6.92 5.40 0.37
CA ILE A 255 -7.53 5.65 -0.94
C ILE A 255 -8.38 6.91 -0.90
N LEU A 256 -9.24 7.03 0.12
CA LEU A 256 -10.21 8.10 0.20
C LEU A 256 -9.57 9.43 0.61
N HIS A 257 -8.55 9.40 1.46
CA HIS A 257 -7.75 10.59 1.76
C HIS A 257 -7.06 11.16 0.52
N ASN A 258 -6.49 10.30 -0.33
CA ASN A 258 -5.85 10.72 -1.59
C ASN A 258 -6.85 11.33 -2.58
N GLN A 259 -8.14 10.99 -2.46
CA GLN A 259 -9.22 11.57 -3.27
C GLN A 259 -9.89 12.78 -2.59
N GLY A 260 -9.31 13.27 -1.48
CA GLY A 260 -9.76 14.47 -0.79
C GLY A 260 -10.87 14.28 0.24
N TYR A 261 -11.34 13.04 0.49
CA TYR A 261 -12.34 12.77 1.52
C TYR A 261 -11.74 12.90 2.93
N GLN A 262 -12.59 13.27 3.90
CA GLN A 262 -12.28 13.11 5.31
C GLN A 262 -12.69 11.70 5.72
N VAL A 263 -11.74 10.85 6.11
CA VAL A 263 -12.05 9.47 6.49
C VAL A 263 -11.63 9.21 7.92
N LYS A 264 -12.41 8.37 8.60
CA LYS A 264 -12.05 7.78 9.89
C LYS A 264 -12.36 6.29 9.83
N ALA A 265 -11.41 5.45 10.20
CA ALA A 265 -11.61 4.01 10.33
C ALA A 265 -11.75 3.59 11.79
N VAL A 266 -12.53 2.55 12.02
CA VAL A 266 -12.79 1.98 13.33
C VAL A 266 -12.77 0.46 13.21
N SER A 267 -11.76 -0.17 13.81
CA SER A 267 -11.63 -1.63 13.83
C SER A 267 -12.40 -2.34 14.92
N SER A 268 -13.00 -1.59 15.85
CA SER A 268 -13.83 -2.14 16.93
C SER A 268 -15.31 -1.81 16.67
N PRO A 269 -16.14 -2.79 16.30
CA PRO A 269 -17.56 -2.59 16.01
C PRO A 269 -18.30 -1.97 17.20
N ILE A 270 -17.96 -2.33 18.44
CA ILE A 270 -18.55 -1.76 19.65
C ILE A 270 -18.27 -0.24 19.77
N LYS A 271 -17.08 0.22 19.35
CA LYS A 271 -16.75 1.65 19.35
C LYS A 271 -17.42 2.41 18.21
N ALA A 272 -17.87 1.73 17.15
CA ALA A 272 -18.37 2.37 15.93
C ALA A 272 -19.51 3.35 16.22
N LEU A 273 -20.51 2.97 17.02
CA LEU A 273 -21.62 3.86 17.37
C LEU A 273 -21.15 5.14 18.06
N SER A 274 -20.27 5.03 19.05
CA SER A 274 -19.71 6.20 19.75
C SER A 274 -18.99 7.14 18.79
N VAL A 275 -18.27 6.57 17.82
CA VAL A 275 -17.53 7.34 16.81
C VAL A 275 -18.50 7.99 15.82
N ILE A 276 -19.57 7.29 15.39
CA ILE A 276 -20.61 7.86 14.52
C ILE A 276 -21.25 9.09 15.16
N PHE A 277 -21.58 9.01 16.45
CA PHE A 277 -22.17 10.14 17.19
C PHE A 277 -21.25 11.36 17.26
N GLN A 278 -19.95 11.15 17.47
CA GLN A 278 -18.97 12.23 17.58
C GLN A 278 -18.55 12.79 16.21
N TYR A 279 -18.29 11.89 15.26
CA TYR A 279 -17.73 12.23 13.95
C TYR A 279 -18.79 12.77 12.98
N LYS A 280 -20.04 12.31 13.12
CA LYS A 280 -21.17 12.63 12.24
C LYS A 280 -20.82 12.45 10.76
N PRO A 281 -20.56 11.20 10.33
CA PRO A 281 -20.21 10.91 8.95
C PRO A 281 -21.37 11.19 8.00
N ASP A 282 -21.05 11.60 6.78
CA ASP A 282 -21.97 11.71 5.66
C ASP A 282 -22.21 10.36 4.99
N LEU A 283 -21.32 9.38 5.17
CA LEU A 283 -21.43 8.02 4.64
C LEU A 283 -20.72 7.01 5.57
N VAL A 284 -21.28 5.81 5.70
CA VAL A 284 -20.65 4.70 6.44
C VAL A 284 -20.35 3.54 5.50
N LEU A 285 -19.10 3.09 5.48
CA LEU A 285 -18.68 1.79 4.99
C LEU A 285 -18.67 0.83 6.18
N CYS A 286 -19.38 -0.29 6.09
CA CYS A 286 -19.54 -1.20 7.21
C CYS A 286 -19.31 -2.64 6.75
N ASP A 287 -18.33 -3.32 7.34
CA ASP A 287 -18.21 -4.76 7.18
C ASP A 287 -19.42 -5.49 7.74
N ILE A 288 -19.79 -6.60 7.10
CA ILE A 288 -20.89 -7.44 7.55
C ILE A 288 -20.42 -8.39 8.66
N THR A 289 -19.26 -9.01 8.50
CA THR A 289 -18.82 -10.15 9.31
C THR A 289 -17.84 -9.68 10.37
N MET A 290 -18.37 -8.99 11.39
CA MET A 290 -17.59 -8.47 12.50
C MET A 290 -17.94 -9.19 13.82
N PRO A 291 -16.98 -9.33 14.75
CA PRO A 291 -17.23 -9.90 16.07
C PRO A 291 -18.06 -8.95 16.93
N GLU A 292 -18.76 -9.52 17.92
CA GLU A 292 -19.58 -8.82 18.95
C GLU A 292 -20.85 -8.15 18.40
N ILE A 293 -20.73 -7.29 17.39
CA ILE A 293 -21.84 -6.64 16.70
C ILE A 293 -21.59 -6.78 15.20
N ASP A 294 -22.48 -7.47 14.51
CA ASP A 294 -22.38 -7.65 13.05
C ASP A 294 -22.84 -6.37 12.30
N GLY A 295 -22.49 -6.28 11.01
CA GLY A 295 -22.85 -5.10 10.21
C GLY A 295 -24.36 -4.89 10.07
N TYR A 296 -25.15 -5.97 10.08
CA TYR A 296 -26.61 -5.89 9.98
C TYR A 296 -27.21 -5.25 11.23
N GLU A 297 -26.74 -5.65 12.40
CA GLU A 297 -27.13 -5.11 13.68
C GLU A 297 -26.77 -3.63 13.77
N LEU A 298 -25.54 -3.26 13.42
CA LEU A 298 -25.09 -1.86 13.41
C LEU A 298 -25.95 -1.01 12.47
N CYS A 299 -26.23 -1.48 11.25
CA CYS A 299 -27.10 -0.78 10.31
C CYS A 299 -28.53 -0.64 10.84
N GLY A 300 -29.09 -1.71 11.40
CA GLY A 300 -30.41 -1.67 12.04
C GLY A 300 -30.48 -0.64 13.17
N MET A 301 -29.43 -0.54 13.99
CA MET A 301 -29.33 0.46 15.07
C MET A 301 -29.29 1.88 14.50
N LEU A 302 -28.52 2.13 13.44
CA LEU A 302 -28.45 3.45 12.79
C LEU A 302 -29.78 3.84 12.13
N ARG A 303 -30.49 2.89 11.51
CA ARG A 303 -31.81 3.13 10.90
C ARG A 303 -32.90 3.44 11.92
N ARG A 304 -32.79 2.93 13.15
CA ARG A 304 -33.70 3.27 14.27
C ARG A 304 -33.39 4.64 14.90
N SER A 305 -32.20 5.20 14.66
CA SER A 305 -31.83 6.52 15.16
C SER A 305 -32.30 7.62 14.20
N SER A 306 -33.14 8.54 14.67
CA SER A 306 -33.61 9.67 13.86
C SER A 306 -32.47 10.55 13.34
N ALA A 307 -31.34 10.61 14.05
CA ALA A 307 -30.17 11.37 13.66
C ALA A 307 -29.39 10.74 12.49
N PHE A 308 -29.45 9.42 12.31
CA PHE A 308 -28.59 8.68 11.37
C PHE A 308 -29.37 7.84 10.36
N ALA A 309 -30.70 7.81 10.45
CA ALA A 309 -31.55 6.98 9.60
C ALA A 309 -31.34 7.21 8.10
N LYS A 310 -30.92 8.42 7.72
CA LYS A 310 -30.70 8.82 6.32
C LYS A 310 -29.25 8.71 5.84
N ILE A 311 -28.30 8.39 6.72
CA ILE A 311 -26.89 8.25 6.30
C ILE A 311 -26.78 7.07 5.33
N PRO A 312 -26.20 7.24 4.13
CA PRO A 312 -25.85 6.14 3.26
C PRO A 312 -24.95 5.12 3.97
N ILE A 313 -25.37 3.85 3.96
CA ILE A 313 -24.59 2.74 4.52
C ILE A 313 -24.26 1.78 3.38
N ILE A 314 -22.98 1.68 3.03
CA ILE A 314 -22.48 0.71 2.05
C ILE A 314 -21.93 -0.49 2.83
N MET A 315 -22.52 -1.66 2.62
CA MET A 315 -22.10 -2.90 3.27
C MET A 315 -20.92 -3.53 2.53
N LEU A 316 -19.85 -3.86 3.24
CA LEU A 316 -18.73 -4.64 2.71
C LEU A 316 -19.01 -6.13 2.97
N THR A 317 -19.19 -6.91 1.92
CA THR A 317 -19.65 -8.31 2.01
C THR A 317 -18.63 -9.31 1.50
N GLY A 318 -18.55 -10.51 2.08
CA GLY A 318 -17.77 -11.63 1.54
C GLY A 318 -18.34 -12.22 0.23
N LYS A 319 -17.72 -13.31 -0.25
CA LYS A 319 -17.92 -13.87 -1.61
C LYS A 319 -19.30 -14.50 -1.92
N ASP A 320 -20.20 -14.67 -0.95
CA ASP A 320 -21.48 -15.39 -1.12
C ASP A 320 -22.72 -14.47 -1.03
N GLY A 321 -22.75 -13.44 -1.87
CA GLY A 321 -23.61 -12.27 -1.67
C GLY A 321 -25.11 -12.38 -1.98
N PHE A 322 -25.74 -13.51 -2.34
CA PHE A 322 -27.19 -13.45 -2.63
C PHE A 322 -28.03 -13.24 -1.36
N ILE A 323 -27.83 -14.08 -0.35
CA ILE A 323 -28.58 -14.03 0.91
C ILE A 323 -28.21 -12.75 1.68
N ASP A 324 -26.91 -12.42 1.68
CA ASP A 324 -26.41 -11.22 2.35
C ASP A 324 -26.97 -9.93 1.74
N ARG A 325 -27.10 -9.85 0.41
CA ARG A 325 -27.72 -8.70 -0.26
C ARG A 325 -29.19 -8.53 0.11
N VAL A 326 -29.93 -9.64 0.20
CA VAL A 326 -31.35 -9.60 0.60
C VAL A 326 -31.45 -9.12 2.04
N LYS A 327 -30.66 -9.69 2.95
CA LYS A 327 -30.65 -9.31 4.38
C LYS A 327 -30.20 -7.85 4.56
N ALA A 328 -29.16 -7.41 3.85
CA ALA A 328 -28.67 -6.03 3.88
C ALA A 328 -29.76 -5.02 3.46
N ARG A 329 -30.48 -5.31 2.37
CA ARG A 329 -31.61 -4.48 1.93
C ARG A 329 -32.74 -4.45 2.97
N MET A 330 -33.04 -5.58 3.60
CA MET A 330 -34.09 -5.65 4.64
C MET A 330 -33.76 -4.80 5.88
N VAL A 331 -32.48 -4.70 6.27
CA VAL A 331 -32.04 -3.84 7.38
C VAL A 331 -31.80 -2.38 6.98
N GLY A 332 -32.07 -2.03 5.71
CA GLY A 332 -31.99 -0.67 5.20
C GLY A 332 -30.61 -0.23 4.73
N ALA A 333 -29.70 -1.15 4.39
CA ALA A 333 -28.44 -0.78 3.73
C ALA A 333 -28.72 -0.08 2.39
N THR A 334 -27.88 0.88 2.03
CA THR A 334 -28.04 1.68 0.81
C THR A 334 -27.47 0.97 -0.40
N GLU A 335 -26.29 0.38 -0.25
CA GLU A 335 -25.59 -0.38 -1.29
C GLU A 335 -24.73 -1.46 -0.65
N TYR A 336 -24.17 -2.35 -1.46
CA TYR A 336 -23.14 -3.30 -1.04
C TYR A 336 -21.93 -3.27 -1.97
N LEU A 337 -20.76 -3.61 -1.42
CA LEU A 337 -19.50 -3.74 -2.13
C LEU A 337 -18.88 -5.10 -1.75
N THR A 338 -18.60 -5.93 -2.75
CA THR A 338 -18.11 -7.30 -2.51
C THR A 338 -16.61 -7.28 -2.26
N LYS A 339 -16.17 -7.83 -1.13
CA LYS A 339 -14.77 -8.13 -0.84
C LYS A 339 -14.33 -9.39 -1.59
N PRO A 340 -13.11 -9.42 -2.14
CA PRO A 340 -12.19 -8.29 -2.30
C PRO A 340 -12.67 -7.29 -3.37
N PHE A 341 -12.58 -5.98 -3.08
CA PHE A 341 -12.86 -4.89 -4.03
C PHE A 341 -11.56 -4.18 -4.48
N GLY A 342 -11.64 -3.37 -5.53
CA GLY A 342 -10.53 -2.51 -6.00
C GLY A 342 -10.77 -1.01 -5.71
N GLU A 343 -9.72 -0.17 -5.82
CA GLU A 343 -9.84 1.29 -5.64
C GLU A 343 -10.93 1.92 -6.51
N LYS A 344 -10.92 1.61 -7.81
CA LYS A 344 -11.92 2.15 -8.76
C LYS A 344 -13.35 1.80 -8.37
N GLU A 345 -13.57 0.59 -7.88
CA GLU A 345 -14.90 0.11 -7.48
C GLU A 345 -15.37 0.80 -6.20
N LEU A 346 -14.47 0.96 -5.22
CA LEU A 346 -14.71 1.70 -3.98
C LEU A 346 -15.10 3.15 -4.28
N LEU A 347 -14.29 3.85 -5.09
CA LEU A 347 -14.52 5.26 -5.44
C LEU A 347 -15.82 5.45 -6.21
N THR A 348 -16.05 4.62 -7.24
CA THR A 348 -17.29 4.68 -8.04
C THR A 348 -18.53 4.46 -7.17
N THR A 349 -18.42 3.63 -6.12
CA THR A 349 -19.55 3.37 -5.22
C THR A 349 -19.79 4.54 -4.28
N ILE A 350 -18.73 5.10 -3.69
CA ILE A 350 -18.83 6.24 -2.77
C ILE A 350 -19.34 7.48 -3.49
N GLU A 351 -18.83 7.79 -4.67
CA GLU A 351 -19.23 8.97 -5.45
C GLU A 351 -20.72 9.01 -5.81
N LYS A 352 -21.40 7.86 -5.85
CA LYS A 352 -22.85 7.80 -6.04
C LYS A 352 -23.65 8.35 -4.85
N TYR A 353 -23.06 8.33 -3.66
CA TYR A 353 -23.76 8.59 -2.40
C TYR A 353 -23.11 9.69 -1.54
N SER A 354 -21.89 10.12 -1.84
CA SER A 354 -21.23 11.27 -1.22
C SER A 354 -21.57 12.56 -1.95
N LYS A 355 -21.59 13.69 -1.23
CA LYS A 355 -21.71 15.03 -1.83
C LYS A 355 -20.31 15.62 -1.94
N ARG A 356 -19.86 15.94 -3.14
CA ARG A 356 -18.59 16.66 -3.35
C ARG A 356 -18.69 18.12 -2.96
#